data_AF-A0A4S2GD27-F1
#
_entry.id   AF-A0A4S2GD27-F1
#
_cell.length_a   1.000
_cell.length_b   1.000
_cell.length_c   1.000
_cell.angle_alpha   90.00
_cell.angle_beta   90.00
_cell.angle_gamma   90.00
#
_symmetry.space_group_name_H-M   'P 1'
#
loop_
_entity.id
_entity.type
_entity.pdbx_description
1 polymer ?
#
loop_
_entity_poly.entity_id
_entity_poly.type
_entity_poly.pdbx_seq_one_letter_code
_entity_poly.pdbx_strand_id
1 'polypeptide(L)' 'MSWITESNRLKHFFYAIPCAMLLTILFVGGLAAGMEFKDRAYGGKWDWLDLLATILGGIVGQMLQVLIFYALKCVHQTHF' A
#
# COMPACT_ATOMS: atom_id res chain seq x y z
N MET A 1 15.24 21.34 2.46
CA MET A 1 14.44 20.41 1.66
C MET A 1 14.83 18.97 2.00
N SER A 2 14.22 18.35 3.02
CA SER A 2 14.32 16.90 3.27
C SER A 2 12.98 16.43 3.80
N TRP A 3 11.98 16.40 2.94
CA TRP A 3 10.64 15.91 3.30
C TRP A 3 10.34 14.53 2.74
N ILE A 4 11.09 14.07 1.74
CA ILE A 4 10.93 12.76 1.10
C ILE A 4 11.98 11.74 1.60
N THR A 5 13.10 12.20 2.16
CA THR A 5 14.28 11.35 2.43
C THR A 5 14.48 10.99 3.91
N GLU A 6 13.83 11.70 4.84
CA GLU A 6 14.07 11.54 6.28
C GLU A 6 13.27 10.39 6.94
N SER A 7 12.11 10.02 6.37
CA SER A 7 11.22 9.00 6.96
C SER A 7 11.14 7.79 6.04
N ASN A 8 11.03 6.58 6.60
CA ASN A 8 10.87 5.29 5.93
C ASN A 8 9.62 5.17 5.01
N ARG A 9 9.03 6.27 4.52
CA ARG A 9 7.83 6.35 3.67
C ARG A 9 7.92 5.56 2.38
N LEU A 10 9.08 5.55 1.72
CA LEU A 10 9.29 4.72 0.53
C LEU A 10 9.18 3.23 0.85
N LYS A 11 9.63 2.80 2.04
CA LYS A 11 9.48 1.40 2.48
C LYS A 11 8.02 1.10 2.79
N HIS A 12 7.30 2.01 3.45
CA HIS A 12 5.85 1.88 3.68
C HIS A 12 5.08 1.77 2.36
N PHE A 13 5.41 2.59 1.36
CA PHE A 13 4.81 2.54 0.04
C PHE A 13 5.10 1.21 -0.68
N PHE A 14 6.36 0.77 -0.71
CA PHE A 14 6.73 -0.50 -1.35
C PHE A 14 6.13 -1.72 -0.65
N TYR A 15 6.02 -1.70 0.68
CA TYR A 15 5.43 -2.81 1.45
C TYR A 15 3.91 -2.87 1.33
N ALA A 16 3.27 -1.72 1.06
CA ALA A 16 1.84 -1.64 0.79
C ALA A 16 1.43 -2.34 -0.50
N ILE A 17 2.31 -2.38 -1.52
CA ILE A 17 2.03 -2.97 -2.84
C ILE A 17 1.72 -4.47 -2.73
N PRO A 18 2.61 -5.34 -2.20
CA PRO A 18 2.32 -6.78 -2.06
C PRO A 18 1.19 -7.04 -1.07
N CYS A 19 1.05 -6.24 0.00
CA CYS A 19 -0.08 -6.36 0.92
C CYS A 19 -1.41 -6.04 0.25
N ALA A 20 -1.48 -5.02 -0.60
CA ALA A 20 -2.69 -4.66 -1.34
C ALA A 20 -3.06 -5.70 -2.39
N MET A 21 -2.06 -6.27 -3.06
CA MET A 21 -2.26 -7.35 -4.02
C MET A 21 -2.86 -8.62 -3.38
N LEU A 22 -2.57 -8.88 -2.10
CA LEU A 22 -3.06 -10.08 -1.40
C LEU A 22 -4.36 -9.85 -0.61
N LEU A 23 -4.50 -8.71 0.06
CA LEU A 23 -5.53 -8.49 1.08
C LEU A 23 -6.40 -7.25 0.88
N THR A 24 -6.20 -6.51 -0.22
CA THR A 24 -6.96 -5.31 -0.64
C THR A 24 -6.68 -4.00 0.12
N ILE A 25 -7.13 -2.88 -0.43
CA ILE A 25 -6.92 -1.51 0.08
C ILE A 25 -7.39 -1.30 1.53
N LEU A 26 -8.48 -1.94 1.97
CA LEU A 26 -9.02 -1.79 3.32
C LEU A 26 -8.07 -2.40 4.37
N PHE A 27 -7.45 -3.54 4.03
CA PHE A 27 -6.45 -4.17 4.89
C PHE A 27 -5.19 -3.33 4.99
N VAL A 28 -4.73 -2.77 3.87
CA VAL A 28 -3.56 -1.88 3.83
C VAL A 28 -3.79 -0.59 4.62
N GLY A 29 -4.99 -0.01 4.53
CA GLY A 29 -5.39 1.13 5.36
C GLY A 29 -5.43 0.79 6.84
N GLY A 30 -5.96 -0.38 7.22
CA GLY A 30 -5.94 -0.88 8.59
C GLY A 30 -4.54 -1.15 9.12
N LEU A 31 -3.65 -1.68 8.28
CA LEU A 31 -2.26 -1.95 8.63
C LEU A 31 -1.45 -0.66 8.82
N ALA A 32 -1.70 0.35 7.97
CA ALA A 32 -1.15 1.70 8.13
C ALA A 32 -1.62 2.34 9.44
N ALA A 33 -2.93 2.34 9.68
CA ALA A 33 -3.53 2.87 10.89
C ALA A 33 -3.03 2.13 12.15
N GLY A 34 -2.81 0.81 12.06
CA GLY A 34 -2.27 0.01 13.16
C GLY A 34 -0.81 0.33 13.49
N MET A 35 0.03 0.57 12.48
CA MET A 35 1.43 0.97 12.70
C MET A 35 1.53 2.39 13.29
N GLU A 36 0.74 3.34 12.78
CA GLU A 36 0.67 4.70 13.34
C GLU A 36 0.05 4.72 14.74
N PHE A 37 -0.97 3.88 15.00
CA PHE A 37 -1.56 3.74 16.32
C PHE A 37 -0.58 3.17 17.32
N LYS A 38 0.23 2.18 16.90
CA LYS A 38 1.33 1.66 17.71
C LYS A 38 2.33 2.76 18.01
N ASP A 39 2.83 3.49 17.01
CA ASP A 39 3.83 4.54 17.24
C ASP A 39 3.31 5.64 18.17
N ARG A 40 2.04 6.04 18.03
CA ARG A 40 1.38 6.96 18.97
C ARG A 40 1.28 6.40 20.39
N ALA A 41 1.00 5.10 20.55
CA ALA A 41 0.93 4.44 21.85
C ALA A 41 2.30 4.36 22.56
N TYR A 42 3.39 4.29 21.79
CA TYR A 42 4.77 4.30 22.31
C TYR A 42 5.36 5.72 22.48
N GLY A 43 4.54 6.77 22.35
CA GLY A 43 4.97 8.16 22.55
C GLY A 43 5.54 8.84 21.30
N GLY A 44 5.46 8.20 20.13
CA GLY A 44 5.76 8.76 18.83
C GLY A 44 4.69 9.75 18.35
N LYS A 45 5.06 10.60 17.40
CA LYS A 45 4.10 11.48 16.70
C LYS A 45 3.31 10.67 15.68
N TRP A 46 2.03 11.00 15.56
CA TRP A 46 1.19 10.45 14.50
C TRP A 46 1.54 11.14 13.17
N ASP A 47 2.05 10.37 12.21
CA ASP A 47 2.41 10.86 10.88
C ASP A 47 1.34 10.50 9.86
N TRP A 48 0.44 11.45 9.61
CA TRP A 48 -0.61 11.34 8.58
C TRP A 48 -0.06 11.11 7.17
N LEU A 49 1.21 11.48 6.93
CA LEU A 49 1.87 11.30 5.65
C LEU A 49 2.29 9.85 5.41
N ASP A 50 2.65 9.12 6.46
CA ASP A 50 3.01 7.71 6.37
C ASP A 50 1.75 6.89 6.09
N LEU A 51 0.63 7.25 6.73
CA LEU A 51 -0.69 6.69 6.42
C LEU A 51 -1.12 6.96 4.97
N LEU A 52 -0.94 8.19 4.48
CA LEU A 52 -1.30 8.56 3.11
C LEU A 52 -0.40 7.85 2.08
N ALA A 53 0.89 7.69 2.37
CA ALA A 53 1.82 6.94 1.52
C ALA A 53 1.42 5.46 1.42
N THR A 54 1.02 4.83 2.52
CA THR A 54 0.57 3.44 2.52
C THR A 54 -0.75 3.26 1.76
N ILE A 55 -1.71 4.20 1.89
CA ILE A 55 -2.95 4.19 1.08
C ILE A 55 -2.65 4.34 -0.41
N LEU A 56 -1.77 5.26 -0.80
CA LEU A 56 -1.36 5.44 -2.20
C LEU A 56 -0.69 4.18 -2.76
N GLY A 57 0.20 3.55 -1.99
CA GLY A 57 0.83 2.28 -2.36
C GLY A 57 -0.19 1.15 -2.53
N GLY A 58 -1.25 1.16 -1.70
CA GLY A 58 -2.34 0.22 -1.83
C GLY A 58 -3.19 0.41 -3.09
N ILE A 59 -3.49 1.66 -3.49
CA ILE A 59 -4.21 1.97 -4.73
C ILE A 59 -3.41 1.46 -5.94
N VAL A 60 -2.10 1.69 -5.94
CA VAL A 60 -1.19 1.22 -6.99
C VAL A 60 -1.16 -0.32 -7.03
N GLY A 61 -1.08 -0.99 -5.87
CA GLY A 61 -1.13 -2.45 -5.80
C GLY A 61 -2.45 -3.03 -6.31
N GLN A 62 -3.59 -2.38 -6.02
CA GLN A 62 -4.91 -2.80 -6.53
C GLN A 62 -5.01 -2.60 -8.05
N MET A 63 -4.50 -1.48 -8.58
CA MET A 63 -4.43 -1.22 -10.02
C MET A 63 -3.61 -2.29 -10.75
N LEU A 64 -2.45 -2.66 -10.18
CA LEU A 64 -1.61 -3.72 -10.74
C LEU A 64 -2.31 -5.09 -10.70
N GLN A 65 -3.01 -5.40 -9.61
CA GLN A 65 -3.79 -6.63 -9.48
C GLN A 65 -4.88 -6.72 -10.57
N VAL A 66 -5.64 -5.64 -10.79
CA VAL A 66 -6.67 -5.58 -11.85
C VAL A 66 -6.04 -5.75 -13.23
N LEU A 67 -4.90 -5.11 -13.49
CA LEU A 67 -4.19 -5.22 -14.76
C LEU A 67 -3.71 -6.66 -15.03
N ILE A 68 -3.16 -7.33 -14.01
CA ILE A 68 -2.77 -8.74 -14.10
C ILE A 68 -3.99 -9.64 -14.36
N PHE A 69 -5.10 -9.44 -13.63
CA PHE A 69 -6.33 -10.19 -13.87
C PHE A 69 -6.87 -9.99 -15.29
N TYR A 70 -6.81 -8.77 -15.81
CA TYR A 70 -7.24 -8.46 -17.17
C TYR A 70 -6.34 -9.12 -18.22
N ALA A 71 -5.02 -9.08 -18.03
CA ALA A 71 -4.06 -9.77 -18.89
C ALA A 71 -4.26 -11.29 -18.88
N LEU A 72 -4.46 -11.91 -17.72
CA LEU A 72 -4.75 -13.34 -17.59
C LEU A 72 -6.08 -13.73 -18.25
N LYS A 73 -7.13 -12.92 -18.07
CA LYS A 73 -8.40 -13.08 -18.78
C LYS A 73 -8.21 -13.01 -20.29
N CYS A 74 -7.44 -12.02 -20.76
CA CYS A 74 -7.17 -11.83 -22.18
C CYS A 74 -6.42 -13.02 -22.79
N VAL A 75 -5.40 -13.54 -22.09
CA VAL A 75 -4.64 -14.75 -22.50
C VAL A 75 -5.53 -15.99 -22.50
N HIS A 76 -6.37 -16.17 -21.47
CA HIS A 76 -7.26 -17.33 -21.41
C HIS A 76 -8.29 -17.34 -22.54
N GLN A 77 -8.79 -16.16 -22.94
CA GLN A 77 -9.80 -16.04 -24.00
C GLN A 77 -9.23 -16.25 -25.41
N THR A 78 -7.92 -16.10 -25.61
CA THR A 78 -7.24 -16.43 -26.88
C THR A 78 -6.97 -17.92 -27.10
N HIS A 79 -7.20 -18.78 -26.10
CA HIS A 79 -6.97 -20.22 -26.17
C HIS A 79 -8.26 -21.06 -26.36
N PHE A 80 -9.37 -20.46 -26.78
CA PHE A 80 -10.61 -21.14 -27.14
C PHE A 80 -11.06 -20.81 -28.56
#